data_AF-L7KHW7-F1
#
_entry.id   AF-L7KHW7-F1
#
_cell.length_a   1.000
_cell.length_b   1.000
_cell.length_c   1.000
_cell.angle_alpha   90.00
_cell.angle_beta   90.00
_cell.angle_gamma   90.00
#
_symmetry.space_group_name_H-M   'P 1'
#
loop_
_entity.id
_entity.type
_entity.pdbx_description
1 polymer ?
#
loop_
_entity_poly.entity_id
_entity_poly.type
_entity_poly.pdbx_seq_one_letter_code
_entity_poly.pdbx_strand_id
1 'polypeptide(L)'
;MTILRLLRDPRITLVAALIVLQFFAAEWVVSATWRGHYSYRVDQLGPLGLEFCGPQGRWPCSALYPVMNVSLVLTGLAISTVAASWALRRIVTFPHAGALLIAGFGLAVSGIITEKTDYQHHSAALTTFFVLASVGVAMIGFSGSTLLTPGIRAIVALAGIIATVAFISYATGLTGWFGSGGTQRLIVYPILVAVVVAGVSSGRVRAPGDRSDDTSDLGQIEPAPVTSG
;
A
#
# COMPACT_ATOMS: atom_id res chain seq x y z
N MET A 1 -12.56 -5.75 20.43
CA MET A 1 -13.14 -6.84 19.58
C MET A 1 -13.61 -6.35 18.20
N THR A 2 -14.11 -5.12 18.06
CA THR A 2 -14.65 -4.57 16.80
C THR A 2 -13.62 -4.45 15.66
N ILE A 3 -12.41 -3.97 15.94
CA ILE A 3 -11.36 -3.77 14.92
C ILE A 3 -10.88 -5.10 14.32
N LEU A 4 -10.72 -6.14 15.15
CA LEU A 4 -10.34 -7.47 14.68
C LEU A 4 -11.41 -8.10 13.78
N ARG A 5 -12.69 -7.88 14.09
CA ARG A 5 -13.80 -8.32 13.23
C ARG A 5 -13.77 -7.59 11.88
N LEU A 6 -13.55 -6.27 11.90
CA LEU A 6 -13.44 -5.47 10.68
C LEU A 6 -12.30 -5.92 9.79
N LEU A 7 -11.10 -6.16 10.35
CA LEU A 7 -9.92 -6.61 9.60
C LEU A 7 -10.07 -8.02 9.01
N ARG A 8 -11.00 -8.83 9.54
CA ARG A 8 -11.30 -10.17 9.05
C ARG A 8 -12.27 -10.15 7.87
N ASP A 9 -13.05 -9.08 7.70
CA ASP A 9 -13.97 -8.92 6.59
C ASP A 9 -13.18 -8.71 5.28
N PRO A 10 -13.33 -9.58 4.26
CA PRO A 10 -12.63 -9.42 2.98
C PRO A 10 -12.94 -8.10 2.27
N ARG A 11 -14.09 -7.46 2.57
CA ARG A 11 -14.45 -6.15 2.03
C ARG A 11 -13.50 -5.04 2.46
N ILE A 12 -12.96 -5.11 3.69
CA ILE A 12 -12.02 -4.07 4.14
C ILE A 12 -10.70 -4.15 3.35
N THR A 13 -10.24 -5.37 3.04
CA THR A 13 -9.04 -5.57 2.22
C THR A 13 -9.26 -4.97 0.82
N LEU A 14 -10.43 -5.21 0.23
CA LEU A 14 -10.81 -4.66 -1.06
C LEU A 14 -10.87 -3.13 -1.04
N VAL A 15 -11.58 -2.55 -0.07
CA VAL A 15 -11.73 -1.09 0.04
C VAL A 15 -10.38 -0.43 0.30
N ALA A 16 -9.58 -0.94 1.23
CA ALA A 16 -8.24 -0.43 1.49
C ALA A 16 -7.35 -0.51 0.26
N ALA A 17 -7.38 -1.63 -0.48
CA ALA A 17 -6.62 -1.77 -1.72
C ALA A 17 -7.05 -0.74 -2.78
N LEU A 18 -8.35 -0.45 -2.91
CA LEU A 18 -8.84 0.58 -3.83
C LEU A 18 -8.50 2.00 -3.38
N ILE A 19 -8.48 2.27 -2.07
CA ILE A 19 -8.06 3.57 -1.54
C ILE A 19 -6.66 3.91 -2.03
N VAL A 20 -5.73 2.95 -2.17
CA VAL A 20 -4.38 3.21 -2.69
C VAL A 20 -4.38 3.93 -4.05
N LEU A 21 -5.41 3.73 -4.89
CA LEU A 21 -5.49 4.37 -6.20
C LEU A 21 -5.60 5.91 -6.12
N GLN A 22 -6.11 6.45 -5.02
CA GLN A 22 -6.18 7.90 -4.82
C GLN A 22 -4.79 8.55 -4.84
N PHE A 23 -3.71 7.80 -4.53
CA PHE A 23 -2.35 8.31 -4.57
C PHE A 23 -1.98 8.87 -5.94
N PHE A 24 -2.31 8.13 -7.01
CA PHE A 24 -2.02 8.54 -8.38
C PHE A 24 -2.83 9.78 -8.78
N ALA A 25 -4.09 9.86 -8.36
CA ALA A 25 -4.93 11.02 -8.60
C ALA A 25 -4.41 12.25 -7.85
N ALA A 26 -4.05 12.10 -6.58
CA ALA A 26 -3.47 13.16 -5.77
C ALA A 26 -2.15 13.66 -6.36
N GLU A 27 -1.23 12.76 -6.72
CA GLU A 27 0.03 13.14 -7.34
C GLU A 27 -0.20 13.92 -8.64
N TRP A 28 -1.10 13.43 -9.50
CA TRP A 28 -1.41 14.09 -10.77
C TRP A 28 -2.05 15.47 -10.59
N VAL A 29 -2.97 15.63 -9.64
CA VAL A 29 -3.58 16.93 -9.33
C VAL A 29 -2.56 17.89 -8.73
N VAL A 30 -1.75 17.42 -7.79
CA VAL A 30 -0.77 18.26 -7.08
C VAL A 30 0.41 18.63 -8.00
N SER A 31 0.79 17.76 -8.94
CA SER A 31 1.78 18.08 -9.97
C SER A 31 1.25 19.10 -10.98
N ALA A 32 -0.06 19.09 -11.28
CA ALA A 32 -0.68 20.10 -12.14
C ALA A 32 -0.72 21.49 -11.49
N THR A 33 -0.75 21.59 -10.16
CA THR A 33 -0.66 22.85 -9.43
C THR A 33 0.78 23.24 -9.06
N TRP A 34 1.77 22.60 -9.67
CA TRP A 34 3.17 22.89 -9.45
C TRP A 34 3.56 24.25 -10.05
N ARG A 35 4.27 25.05 -9.25
CA ARG A 35 4.79 26.34 -9.70
C ARG A 35 6.13 26.14 -10.43
N GLY A 36 6.10 26.27 -11.76
CA GLY A 36 7.25 26.09 -12.63
C GLY A 36 7.05 24.90 -13.59
N HIS A 37 8.14 24.41 -14.17
CA HIS A 37 8.08 23.21 -15.03
C HIS A 37 8.24 21.96 -14.18
N TYR A 38 7.13 21.25 -13.95
CA TYR A 38 7.17 19.94 -13.30
C TYR A 38 7.70 18.87 -14.25
N SER A 39 8.66 18.08 -13.78
CA SER A 39 9.24 16.96 -14.50
C SER A 39 9.19 15.71 -13.64
N TYR A 40 8.40 14.72 -14.06
CA TYR A 40 8.34 13.40 -13.43
C TYR A 40 9.71 12.69 -13.35
N ARG A 41 10.66 13.10 -14.19
CA ARG A 41 12.03 12.57 -14.20
C ARG A 41 12.87 13.18 -13.07
N VAL A 42 12.77 14.49 -12.85
CA VAL A 42 13.68 15.23 -11.97
C VAL A 42 13.05 15.52 -10.62
N ASP A 43 11.78 15.92 -10.59
CA ASP A 43 11.09 16.33 -9.38
C ASP A 43 10.65 15.11 -8.56
N GLN A 44 11.10 15.09 -7.31
CA GLN A 44 10.81 14.05 -6.35
C GLN A 44 9.38 14.13 -5.80
N LEU A 45 8.93 13.03 -5.20
CA LEU A 45 7.61 12.96 -4.57
C LEU A 45 7.52 13.78 -3.27
N GLY A 46 8.61 13.85 -2.50
CA GLY A 46 8.65 14.60 -1.22
C GLY A 46 8.28 16.08 -1.37
N PRO A 47 8.91 16.81 -2.32
CA PRO A 47 8.61 18.23 -2.55
C PRO A 47 7.16 18.56 -2.92
N LEU A 48 6.35 17.60 -3.41
CA LEU A 48 4.91 17.81 -3.63
C LEU A 48 4.13 18.07 -2.33
N GLY A 49 4.68 17.64 -1.18
CA GLY A 49 4.10 17.84 0.14
C GLY A 49 4.52 19.13 0.84
N LEU A 50 5.25 20.02 0.15
CA LEU A 50 5.78 21.26 0.72
C LEU A 50 4.95 22.49 0.35
N GLU A 51 4.66 23.31 1.37
CA GLU A 51 3.96 24.58 1.24
C GLU A 51 4.85 25.74 0.76
N PHE A 52 6.16 25.60 0.91
CA PHE A 52 7.08 26.72 0.86
C PHE A 52 7.78 26.84 -0.49
N CYS A 53 7.44 27.88 -1.24
CA CYS A 53 8.11 28.27 -2.50
C CYS A 53 9.44 29.01 -2.26
N GLY A 54 10.09 28.78 -1.12
CA GLY A 54 11.32 29.45 -0.71
C GLY A 54 11.17 30.92 -0.30
N PRO A 55 12.22 31.56 0.24
CA PRO A 55 12.15 32.92 0.80
C PRO A 55 11.77 34.00 -0.22
N GLN A 56 12.01 33.72 -1.49
CA GLN A 56 11.78 34.63 -2.61
C GLN A 56 10.54 34.23 -3.45
N GLY A 57 9.82 33.16 -3.08
CA GLY A 57 8.65 32.66 -3.81
C GLY A 57 8.96 32.05 -5.19
N ARG A 58 10.23 31.74 -5.46
CA ARG A 58 10.74 31.25 -6.76
C ARG A 58 11.08 29.77 -6.75
N TRP A 59 11.07 29.13 -5.58
CA TRP A 59 11.37 27.72 -5.48
C TRP A 59 10.14 26.89 -5.85
N PRO A 60 10.35 25.67 -6.36
CA PRO A 60 9.26 24.78 -6.74
C PRO A 60 8.38 24.45 -5.53
N CYS A 61 7.07 24.57 -5.69
CA CYS A 61 6.08 24.32 -4.65
C CYS A 61 4.74 23.96 -5.30
N SER A 62 3.87 23.30 -4.56
CA SER A 62 2.50 23.03 -5.00
C SER A 62 1.48 23.76 -4.14
N ALA A 63 0.51 24.42 -4.77
CA ALA A 63 -0.58 25.08 -4.06
C ALA A 63 -1.46 24.07 -3.29
N LEU A 64 -1.56 22.83 -3.81
CA LEU A 64 -2.34 21.75 -3.22
C LEU A 64 -1.48 20.76 -2.41
N TYR A 65 -0.36 21.22 -1.84
CA TYR A 65 0.49 20.38 -0.98
C TYR A 65 -0.27 19.60 0.12
N PRO A 66 -1.37 20.10 0.74
CA PRO A 66 -2.08 19.33 1.76
C PRO A 66 -2.73 18.08 1.18
N VAL A 67 -3.13 18.11 -0.10
CA VAL A 67 -3.73 16.96 -0.80
C VAL A 67 -2.71 15.83 -0.91
N MET A 68 -1.44 16.15 -1.20
CA MET A 68 -0.38 15.13 -1.25
C MET A 68 -0.11 14.53 0.14
N ASN A 69 -0.04 15.36 1.17
CA ASN A 69 0.21 14.91 2.54
C ASN A 69 -0.90 14.00 3.07
N VAL A 70 -2.16 14.42 2.88
CA VAL A 70 -3.33 13.58 3.22
C VAL A 70 -3.33 12.29 2.41
N SER A 71 -2.98 12.36 1.13
CA SER A 71 -2.86 11.18 0.27
C SER A 71 -1.80 10.20 0.76
N LEU A 72 -0.64 10.67 1.20
CA LEU A 72 0.40 9.82 1.80
C LEU A 72 -0.12 9.11 3.06
N VAL A 73 -0.80 9.84 3.95
CA VAL A 73 -1.44 9.28 5.15
C VAL A 73 -2.45 8.19 4.80
N LEU A 74 -3.41 8.49 3.92
CA LEU A 74 -4.45 7.55 3.52
C LEU A 74 -3.87 6.30 2.85
N THR A 75 -2.88 6.48 1.98
CA THR A 75 -2.20 5.38 1.29
C THR A 75 -1.43 4.51 2.26
N GLY A 76 -0.68 5.10 3.19
CA GLY A 76 0.07 4.37 4.21
C GLY A 76 -0.85 3.53 5.09
N LEU A 77 -1.94 4.13 5.60
CA LEU A 77 -2.94 3.43 6.41
C LEU A 77 -3.66 2.32 5.62
N ALA A 78 -3.95 2.55 4.35
CA ALA A 78 -4.54 1.56 3.46
C ALA A 78 -3.62 0.33 3.30
N ILE A 79 -2.33 0.56 3.02
CA ILE A 79 -1.33 -0.52 2.92
C ILE A 79 -1.23 -1.30 4.23
N SER A 80 -1.13 -0.59 5.37
CA SER A 80 -1.08 -1.24 6.69
C SER A 80 -2.34 -2.06 6.98
N THR A 81 -3.51 -1.59 6.54
CA THR A 81 -4.79 -2.29 6.70
C THR A 81 -4.83 -3.57 5.85
N VAL A 82 -4.39 -3.51 4.59
CA VAL A 82 -4.27 -4.71 3.72
C VAL A 82 -3.33 -5.73 4.36
N ALA A 83 -2.15 -5.28 4.80
CA ALA A 83 -1.15 -6.15 5.42
C ALA A 83 -1.66 -6.79 6.72
N ALA A 84 -2.30 -6.01 7.60
CA ALA A 84 -2.91 -6.51 8.84
C ALA A 84 -4.01 -7.53 8.56
N SER A 85 -4.87 -7.26 7.57
CA SER A 85 -5.92 -8.19 7.15
C SER A 85 -5.33 -9.50 6.61
N TRP A 86 -4.27 -9.45 5.79
CA TRP A 86 -3.57 -10.65 5.31
C TRP A 86 -2.95 -11.47 6.44
N ALA A 87 -2.33 -10.83 7.42
CA ALA A 87 -1.75 -11.51 8.58
C ALA A 87 -2.85 -12.21 9.41
N LEU A 88 -3.94 -11.50 9.71
CA LEU A 88 -5.05 -12.03 10.51
C LEU A 88 -5.80 -13.16 9.80
N ARG A 89 -5.95 -13.07 8.48
CA ARG A 89 -6.60 -14.09 7.64
C ARG A 89 -5.64 -15.21 7.21
N ARG A 90 -4.37 -15.14 7.62
CA ARG A 90 -3.30 -16.10 7.27
C ARG A 90 -3.13 -16.30 5.75
N ILE A 91 -3.38 -15.26 4.96
CA ILE A 91 -3.16 -15.26 3.51
C ILE A 91 -1.67 -15.15 3.20
N VAL A 92 -0.97 -14.39 4.03
CA VAL A 92 0.47 -14.14 3.96
C VAL A 92 1.04 -14.42 5.35
N THR A 93 2.25 -14.98 5.41
CA THR A 93 2.91 -15.23 6.70
C THR A 93 3.31 -13.93 7.39
N PHE A 94 3.28 -13.95 8.73
CA PHE A 94 3.49 -12.79 9.58
C PHE A 94 4.73 -11.93 9.26
N PRO A 95 5.93 -12.48 9.00
CA PRO A 95 7.10 -11.63 8.75
C PRO A 95 6.95 -10.75 7.50
N HIS A 96 6.38 -11.28 6.42
CA HIS A 96 6.18 -10.53 5.18
C HIS A 96 5.08 -9.47 5.32
N ALA A 97 3.97 -9.85 5.95
CA ALA A 97 2.88 -8.93 6.24
C ALA A 97 3.30 -7.85 7.25
N GLY A 98 4.13 -8.19 8.24
CA GLY A 98 4.69 -7.27 9.22
C GLY A 98 5.59 -6.22 8.57
N ALA A 99 6.47 -6.63 7.66
CA ALA A 99 7.30 -5.69 6.91
C ALA A 99 6.44 -4.67 6.14
N LEU A 100 5.41 -5.15 5.42
CA LEU A 100 4.51 -4.27 4.67
C LEU A 100 3.65 -3.39 5.58
N LEU A 101 3.25 -3.88 6.75
CA LEU A 101 2.50 -3.12 7.76
C LEU A 101 3.33 -1.94 8.28
N ILE A 102 4.57 -2.20 8.67
CA ILE A 102 5.51 -1.18 9.16
C ILE A 102 5.84 -0.19 8.03
N ALA A 103 6.02 -0.69 6.81
CA ALA A 103 6.25 0.16 5.65
C ALA A 103 5.08 1.14 5.43
N GLY A 104 3.84 0.63 5.40
CA GLY A 104 2.65 1.47 5.26
C GLY A 104 2.53 2.51 6.37
N PHE A 105 2.88 2.14 7.60
CA PHE A 105 2.92 3.09 8.71
C PHE A 105 3.98 4.18 8.51
N GLY A 106 5.18 3.81 8.03
CA GLY A 106 6.23 4.76 7.66
C GLY A 106 5.78 5.75 6.58
N LEU A 107 5.04 5.29 5.56
CA LEU A 107 4.45 6.16 4.54
C LEU A 107 3.39 7.10 5.13
N ALA A 108 2.59 6.63 6.08
CA ALA A 108 1.62 7.49 6.74
C ALA A 108 2.31 8.58 7.57
N VAL A 109 3.37 8.21 8.30
CA VAL A 109 4.16 9.15 9.08
C VAL A 109 4.82 10.21 8.19
N SER A 110 5.30 9.86 7.00
CA SER A 110 5.92 10.84 6.09
C SER A 110 4.94 11.87 5.54
N GLY A 111 3.63 11.57 5.51
CA GLY A 111 2.58 12.55 5.20
C GLY A 111 2.27 13.51 6.35
N ILE A 112 2.59 13.15 7.60
CA ILE A 112 2.37 13.99 8.78
C ILE A 112 3.61 14.84 9.06
N ILE A 113 4.77 14.19 9.11
CA ILE A 113 6.07 14.84 9.33
C ILE A 113 6.60 15.24 7.96
N THR A 114 6.40 16.51 7.61
CA THR A 114 6.88 17.06 6.34
C THR A 114 8.37 17.36 6.38
N GLU A 115 9.00 17.40 5.20
CA GLU A 115 10.42 17.76 5.03
C GLU A 115 10.77 19.15 5.60
N LYS A 116 9.82 20.09 5.65
CA LYS A 116 10.00 21.41 6.28
C LYS A 116 10.09 21.31 7.80
N THR A 117 9.29 20.44 8.42
CA THR A 117 9.22 20.32 9.89
C THR A 117 10.46 19.62 10.43
N ASP A 118 10.77 18.46 9.87
CA ASP A 118 11.93 17.66 10.27
C ASP A 118 12.37 16.74 9.12
N TYR A 119 13.43 17.16 8.42
CA TYR A 119 13.99 16.41 7.31
C TYR A 119 14.49 15.02 7.71
N GLN A 120 15.08 14.87 8.89
CA GLN A 120 15.66 13.60 9.33
C GLN A 120 14.55 12.56 9.58
N HIS A 121 13.49 12.95 10.27
CA HIS A 121 12.37 12.05 10.54
C HIS A 121 11.55 11.76 9.26
N HIS A 122 11.33 12.77 8.40
CA HIS A 122 10.65 12.57 7.12
C HIS A 122 11.41 11.59 6.21
N SER A 123 12.71 11.79 6.04
CA SER A 123 13.55 10.92 5.21
C SER A 123 13.67 9.51 5.79
N ALA A 124 13.77 9.36 7.12
CA ALA A 124 13.74 8.06 7.78
C ALA A 124 12.42 7.30 7.56
N ALA A 125 11.28 8.00 7.64
CA ALA A 125 9.97 7.42 7.40
C ALA A 125 9.77 6.95 5.96
N LEU A 126 10.17 7.78 4.98
CA LEU A 126 10.17 7.40 3.56
C LEU A 126 11.13 6.24 3.25
N THR A 127 12.33 6.27 3.82
CA THR A 127 13.32 5.19 3.63
C THR A 127 12.80 3.88 4.20
N THR A 128 12.14 3.93 5.36
CA THR A 128 11.48 2.77 5.96
C THR A 128 10.43 2.20 5.02
N PHE A 129 9.59 3.04 4.42
CA PHE A 129 8.65 2.59 3.40
C PHE A 129 9.37 1.97 2.20
N PHE A 130 10.35 2.65 1.59
CA PHE A 130 11.06 2.15 0.41
C PHE A 130 11.73 0.80 0.64
N VAL A 131 12.44 0.63 1.75
CA VAL A 131 13.13 -0.62 2.07
C VAL A 131 12.12 -1.72 2.36
N LEU A 132 11.25 -1.52 3.35
CA LEU A 132 10.41 -2.58 3.88
C LEU A 132 9.28 -2.96 2.93
N ALA A 133 8.72 -2.01 2.18
CA ALA A 133 7.70 -2.34 1.19
C ALA A 133 8.32 -3.02 -0.04
N SER A 134 9.49 -2.59 -0.54
CA SER A 134 10.13 -3.26 -1.68
C SER A 134 10.48 -4.72 -1.35
N VAL A 135 11.15 -4.93 -0.21
CA VAL A 135 11.52 -6.27 0.25
C VAL A 135 10.29 -7.09 0.64
N GLY A 136 9.36 -6.50 1.39
CA GLY A 136 8.11 -7.17 1.80
C GLY A 136 7.30 -7.67 0.61
N VAL A 137 7.08 -6.81 -0.40
CA VAL A 137 6.38 -7.18 -1.63
C VAL A 137 7.13 -8.28 -2.39
N ALA A 138 8.46 -8.17 -2.55
CA ALA A 138 9.25 -9.21 -3.21
C ALA A 138 9.10 -10.56 -2.50
N MET A 139 9.22 -10.59 -1.17
CA MET A 139 9.09 -11.81 -0.39
C MET A 139 7.68 -12.41 -0.48
N ILE A 140 6.62 -11.59 -0.50
CA ILE A 140 5.24 -12.08 -0.71
C ILE A 140 5.11 -12.78 -2.07
N GLY A 141 5.69 -12.20 -3.13
CA GLY A 141 5.64 -12.79 -4.46
C GLY A 141 6.36 -14.13 -4.55
N PHE A 142 7.57 -14.22 -4.00
CA PHE A 142 8.38 -15.44 -4.01
C PHE A 142 7.91 -16.49 -3.01
N SER A 143 7.19 -16.10 -1.97
CA SER A 143 6.77 -17.02 -0.92
C SER A 143 5.74 -18.04 -1.40
N GLY A 144 6.13 -19.32 -1.34
CA GLY A 144 5.27 -20.47 -1.63
C GLY A 144 4.14 -20.69 -0.62
N SER A 145 4.20 -20.04 0.55
CA SER A 145 3.19 -20.18 1.61
C SER A 145 2.06 -19.15 1.54
N THR A 146 2.01 -18.35 0.48
CA THR A 146 0.92 -17.40 0.26
C THR A 146 -0.28 -18.07 -0.41
N LEU A 147 -1.49 -17.68 0.00
CA LEU A 147 -2.76 -18.15 -0.60
C LEU A 147 -3.15 -17.36 -1.87
N LEU A 148 -2.21 -16.63 -2.45
CA LEU A 148 -2.41 -15.86 -3.68
C LEU A 148 -2.29 -16.77 -4.90
N THR A 149 -3.10 -16.52 -5.93
CA THR A 149 -3.01 -17.26 -7.20
C THR A 149 -1.65 -17.04 -7.88
N PRO A 150 -1.11 -18.02 -8.63
CA PRO A 150 0.23 -17.92 -9.23
C PRO A 150 0.45 -16.67 -10.10
N GLY A 151 -0.55 -16.26 -10.89
CA GLY A 151 -0.45 -15.06 -11.72
C GLY A 151 -0.28 -13.78 -10.90
N ILE A 152 -1.07 -13.62 -9.82
CA ILE A 152 -0.93 -12.49 -8.90
C ILE A 152 0.43 -12.51 -8.19
N ARG A 153 0.89 -13.70 -7.77
CA ARG A 153 2.22 -13.84 -7.14
C ARG A 153 3.34 -13.40 -8.08
N ALA A 154 3.26 -13.75 -9.36
CA ALA A 154 4.26 -13.32 -10.35
C ALA A 154 4.27 -11.79 -10.52
N ILE A 155 3.10 -11.15 -10.57
CA ILE A 155 2.98 -9.69 -10.64
C ILE A 155 3.59 -9.04 -9.39
N VAL A 156 3.26 -9.55 -8.20
CA VAL A 156 3.78 -9.06 -6.91
C VAL A 156 5.29 -9.26 -6.82
N ALA A 157 5.82 -10.41 -7.25
CA ALA A 157 7.25 -10.68 -7.28
C ALA A 157 7.99 -9.70 -8.20
N LEU A 158 7.49 -9.52 -9.43
CA LEU A 158 8.06 -8.60 -10.40
C LEU A 158 8.06 -7.17 -9.87
N ALA A 159 6.95 -6.72 -9.28
CA ALA A 159 6.85 -5.41 -8.67
C ALA A 159 7.86 -5.20 -7.54
N GLY A 160 8.02 -6.21 -6.67
CA GLY A 160 9.01 -6.18 -5.58
C GLY A 160 10.45 -6.12 -6.09
N ILE A 161 10.77 -6.86 -7.16
CA ILE A 161 12.10 -6.82 -7.82
C ILE A 161 12.35 -5.42 -8.39
N ILE A 162 11.41 -4.88 -9.16
CA ILE A 162 11.54 -3.54 -9.76
C ILE A 162 11.75 -2.49 -8.67
N ALA A 163 10.94 -2.52 -7.62
CA ALA A 163 11.04 -1.56 -6.52
C ALA A 163 12.36 -1.70 -5.76
N THR A 164 12.84 -2.93 -5.52
CA THR A 164 14.11 -3.18 -4.83
C THR A 164 15.30 -2.68 -5.66
N VAL A 165 15.32 -2.99 -6.95
CA VAL A 165 16.37 -2.50 -7.87
C VAL A 165 16.34 -0.98 -7.94
N ALA A 166 15.15 -0.39 -8.10
CA ALA A 166 14.99 1.07 -8.11
C ALA A 166 15.45 1.71 -6.80
N PHE A 167 15.18 1.09 -5.65
CA PHE A 167 15.65 1.57 -4.36
C PHE A 167 17.17 1.53 -4.24
N ILE A 168 17.81 0.42 -4.65
CA ILE A 168 19.28 0.32 -4.68
C ILE A 168 19.87 1.39 -5.60
N SER A 169 19.29 1.58 -6.80
CA SER A 169 19.72 2.63 -7.73
C SER A 169 19.54 4.02 -7.15
N TYR A 170 18.45 4.28 -6.44
CA TYR A 170 18.20 5.56 -5.75
C TYR A 170 19.22 5.79 -4.63
N ALA A 171 19.43 4.80 -3.77
CA ALA A 171 20.35 4.89 -2.63
C ALA A 171 21.82 5.05 -3.03
N THR A 172 22.21 4.47 -4.17
CA THR A 172 23.57 4.59 -4.74
C THR A 172 23.77 5.82 -5.63
N GLY A 173 22.72 6.60 -5.86
CA GLY A 173 22.75 7.77 -6.75
C GLY A 173 22.78 7.44 -8.25
N LEU A 174 22.61 6.16 -8.63
CA LEU A 174 22.54 5.66 -10.02
C LEU A 174 21.21 6.02 -10.69
N THR A 175 20.88 7.31 -10.74
CA THR A 175 19.59 7.83 -11.20
C THR A 175 19.63 8.39 -12.62
N GLY A 176 20.74 8.28 -13.35
CA GLY A 176 20.92 8.99 -14.64
C GLY A 176 19.83 8.75 -15.70
N TRP A 177 19.32 7.52 -15.81
CA TRP A 177 18.32 7.16 -16.82
C TRP A 177 16.92 7.73 -16.51
N PHE A 178 16.47 7.59 -15.26
CA PHE A 178 15.12 7.98 -14.84
C PHE A 178 15.07 9.30 -14.06
N GLY A 179 16.22 9.91 -13.78
CA GLY A 179 16.37 11.00 -12.81
C GLY A 179 15.97 10.59 -11.39
N SER A 180 16.23 11.47 -10.43
CA SER A 180 15.95 11.17 -9.01
C SER A 180 14.45 11.01 -8.74
N GLY A 181 13.61 11.84 -9.35
CA GLY A 181 12.15 11.74 -9.26
C GLY A 181 11.57 10.50 -9.95
N GLY A 182 12.05 10.16 -11.14
CA GLY A 182 11.57 8.98 -11.85
C GLY A 182 11.99 7.69 -11.14
N THR A 183 13.21 7.63 -10.59
CA THR A 183 13.64 6.48 -9.79
C THR A 183 12.79 6.31 -8.53
N GLN A 184 12.42 7.39 -7.83
CA GLN A 184 11.49 7.29 -6.69
C GLN A 184 10.14 6.68 -7.10
N ARG A 185 9.59 7.06 -8.25
CA ARG A 185 8.34 6.49 -8.78
C ARG A 185 8.48 5.02 -9.15
N LEU A 186 9.64 4.61 -9.65
CA LEU A 186 9.95 3.21 -9.90
C LEU A 186 10.05 2.38 -8.61
N ILE A 187 10.24 3.01 -7.45
CA ILE A 187 10.08 2.36 -6.15
C ILE A 187 8.60 2.27 -5.80
N VAL A 188 7.91 3.43 -5.77
CA VAL A 188 6.56 3.55 -5.20
C VAL A 188 5.50 2.88 -6.07
N TYR A 189 5.45 3.15 -7.38
CA TYR A 189 4.36 2.69 -8.23
C TYR A 189 4.21 1.17 -8.30
N PRO A 190 5.30 0.38 -8.47
CA PRO A 190 5.17 -1.07 -8.46
C PRO A 190 4.62 -1.60 -7.15
N ILE A 191 5.05 -1.05 -6.00
CA ILE A 191 4.52 -1.41 -4.68
C ILE A 191 3.02 -1.14 -4.60
N LEU A 192 2.58 0.05 -5.00
CA LEU A 192 1.15 0.41 -4.96
C LEU A 192 0.33 -0.50 -5.87
N VAL A 193 0.80 -0.76 -7.10
CA VAL A 193 0.14 -1.68 -8.03
C VAL A 193 0.07 -3.09 -7.46
N ALA A 194 1.15 -3.60 -6.85
CA ALA A 194 1.17 -4.91 -6.21
C ALA A 194 0.14 -5.01 -5.08
N VAL A 195 0.05 -4.01 -4.21
CA VAL A 195 -0.93 -3.95 -3.12
C VAL A 195 -2.35 -3.88 -3.66
N VAL A 196 -2.62 -3.07 -4.68
CA VAL A 196 -3.95 -2.98 -5.31
C VAL A 196 -4.35 -4.33 -5.89
N VAL A 197 -3.49 -4.91 -6.74
CA VAL A 197 -3.78 -6.15 -7.47
C VAL A 197 -3.97 -7.33 -6.50
N ALA A 198 -3.05 -7.52 -5.56
CA ALA A 198 -3.15 -8.60 -4.59
C ALA A 198 -4.25 -8.37 -3.55
N GLY A 199 -4.49 -7.11 -3.15
CA GLY A 199 -5.54 -6.73 -2.21
C GLY A 199 -6.93 -6.95 -2.79
N VAL A 200 -7.15 -6.56 -4.06
CA VAL A 200 -8.39 -6.82 -4.78
C VAL A 200 -8.61 -8.33 -4.99
N SER A 201 -7.57 -9.09 -5.35
CA SER A 201 -7.73 -10.54 -5.55
C SER A 201 -8.07 -11.27 -4.25
N SER A 202 -7.43 -10.91 -3.14
CA SER A 202 -7.62 -11.53 -1.82
C SER A 202 -8.88 -11.03 -1.09
N GLY A 203 -9.33 -9.81 -1.38
CA GLY A 203 -10.59 -9.23 -0.88
C GLY A 203 -11.85 -9.81 -1.53
N ARG A 204 -11.70 -10.61 -2.58
CA ARG A 204 -12.81 -11.37 -3.19
C ARG A 204 -12.95 -12.80 -2.64
N VAL A 205 -11.92 -13.31 -1.96
CA VAL A 205 -11.90 -14.67 -1.40
C VAL A 205 -12.53 -14.63 0.00
N ARG A 206 -13.55 -15.48 0.26
CA ARG A 206 -14.13 -15.67 1.60
C ARG A 206 -13.28 -16.63 2.43
N ALA A 207 -13.17 -16.37 3.73
CA ALA A 207 -12.39 -17.22 4.62
C ALA A 207 -13.07 -18.60 4.79
N PRO A 208 -12.31 -19.72 4.90
CA PRO A 208 -12.88 -21.06 5.03
C PRO A 208 -13.77 -21.28 6.27
N GLY A 209 -13.71 -20.41 7.28
CA GLY A 209 -14.49 -20.51 8.52
C GLY A 209 -15.90 -19.92 8.48
N ASP A 210 -16.33 -19.36 7.35
CA ASP A 210 -17.66 -18.75 7.17
C ASP A 210 -18.72 -19.80 6.76
N ARG A 211 -18.30 -21.05 6.48
CA ARG A 211 -19.16 -22.12 5.95
C ARG A 211 -19.74 -23.05 7.02
N SER A 212 -19.23 -22.97 8.25
CA SER A 212 -19.67 -23.84 9.35
C SER A 212 -20.93 -23.35 10.05
N ASP A 213 -21.29 -22.08 9.95
CA ASP A 213 -22.53 -21.54 10.54
C ASP A 213 -23.78 -21.92 9.72
N ASP A 214 -23.65 -22.07 8.40
CA ASP A 214 -24.78 -22.32 7.47
C ASP A 214 -25.29 -23.77 7.53
N THR A 215 -24.45 -24.70 7.98
CA THR A 215 -24.84 -26.11 8.19
C THR A 215 -25.58 -26.37 9.49
N SER A 216 -25.56 -25.42 10.43
CA SER A 216 -26.27 -25.54 11.73
C SER A 216 -27.78 -25.32 11.59
N ASP A 217 -28.21 -24.54 10.59
CA ASP A 217 -29.62 -24.17 10.37
C ASP A 217 -30.40 -25.22 9.56
N LEU A 218 -29.69 -26.10 8.83
CA LEU A 218 -30.31 -27.18 8.05
C LEU A 218 -30.54 -28.47 8.85
N GLY A 219 -30.09 -28.52 10.11
CA GLY A 219 -30.24 -29.69 11.00
C GLY A 219 -31.57 -29.78 11.74
N GLN A 220 -32.48 -28.81 11.57
CA GLN A 220 -33.73 -28.70 12.34
C GLN A 220 -34.98 -28.89 11.48
N ILE A 221 -34.95 -29.85 10.55
CA ILE A 221 -36.18 -30.39 9.95
C ILE A 221 -36.56 -31.64 10.73
N GLU A 222 -37.45 -31.45 11.69
CA GLU A 222 -38.03 -32.50 12.53
C GLU A 222 -38.78 -33.52 11.66
N PRO A 223 -38.52 -34.85 11.78
CA PRO A 223 -39.24 -35.83 11.00
C PRO A 223 -40.70 -35.94 11.45
N ALA A 224 -41.63 -35.88 10.49
CA ALA A 224 -43.06 -35.99 10.75
C ALA A 224 -43.44 -37.31 11.46
N PRO A 225 -44.43 -37.29 12.38
CA PRO A 225 -44.80 -38.46 13.16
C PRO A 225 -45.41 -39.54 12.25
N VAL A 226 -44.82 -40.74 12.31
CA VAL A 226 -45.33 -41.95 11.65
C VAL A 226 -46.58 -42.40 12.40
N THR A 227 -47.75 -42.25 11.78
CA THR A 227 -48.98 -42.89 12.25
C THR A 227 -48.98 -44.35 11.80
N SER A 228 -48.80 -45.27 12.75
CA SER A 228 -49.02 -46.70 12.55
C SER A 228 -50.53 -46.99 12.45
N GLY A 229 -50.96 -47.47 11.29
CA GLY A 229 -52.26 -48.12 11.06
C GLY A 229 -52.06 -49.54 10.58
#